data_AF-A0A7X2S1C4-F1
#
_entry.id   AF-A0A7X2S1C4-F1
#
_cell.length_a   1.000
_cell.length_b   1.000
_cell.length_c   1.000
_cell.angle_alpha   90.00
_cell.angle_beta   90.00
_cell.angle_gamma   90.00
#
_symmetry.space_group_name_H-M   'P 1'
#
loop_
_entity.id
_entity.type
_entity.pdbx_description
1 polymer ?
#
loop_
_entity_poly.entity_id
_entity_poly.type
_entity_poly.pdbx_seq_one_letter_code
_entity_poly.pdbx_strand_id
1 'polypeptide(L)'
;MVLDQFVMKTDRELIRFSFDLLNDIEDKLKRKILFYENQVNSYIQMRVDWYIRSLPAAASTKTVCRSEVCALIQFRLKKILENYSLFTCY
;
A
#
# COMPACT_ATOMS: atom_id res chain seq x y z
N MET A 1 -19.12 13.23 -18.61
CA MET A 1 -19.67 12.38 -17.53
C MET A 1 -19.00 11.00 -17.39
N VAL A 2 -17.97 10.66 -18.18
CA VAL A 2 -17.27 9.35 -18.09
C VAL A 2 -15.96 9.45 -17.29
N LEU A 3 -15.26 10.59 -17.40
CA LEU A 3 -13.99 10.83 -16.71
C LEU A 3 -14.16 10.86 -15.18
N ASP A 4 -15.18 11.55 -14.70
CA ASP A 4 -15.48 11.70 -13.27
C ASP A 4 -15.77 10.34 -12.60
N GLN A 5 -16.61 9.51 -13.23
CA GLN A 5 -16.89 8.16 -12.75
C GLN A 5 -15.65 7.25 -12.79
N PHE A 6 -14.79 7.42 -13.80
CA PHE A 6 -13.53 6.67 -13.90
C PHE A 6 -12.54 7.07 -12.82
N VAL A 7 -12.41 8.37 -12.53
CA VAL A 7 -11.57 8.90 -11.45
C VAL A 7 -12.10 8.42 -10.09
N MET A 8 -13.38 8.61 -9.80
CA MET A 8 -13.98 8.14 -8.55
C MET A 8 -13.87 6.62 -8.35
N LYS A 9 -13.99 5.84 -9.43
CA LYS A 9 -13.79 4.38 -9.36
C LYS A 9 -12.33 4.04 -9.06
N THR A 10 -11.39 4.70 -9.74
CA THR A 10 -9.96 4.48 -9.53
C THR A 10 -9.56 4.84 -8.11
N ASP A 11 -10.03 5.97 -7.59
CA ASP A 11 -9.78 6.42 -6.21
C ASP A 11 -10.32 5.41 -5.20
N ARG A 12 -11.56 4.92 -5.41
CA ARG A 12 -12.14 3.90 -4.54
C ARG A 12 -11.33 2.59 -4.57
N GLU A 13 -10.84 2.19 -5.73
CA GLU A 13 -10.02 0.98 -5.87
C GLU A 13 -8.64 1.14 -5.25
N LEU A 14 -8.00 2.32 -5.37
CA LEU A 14 -6.74 2.68 -4.71
C LEU A 14 -6.88 2.63 -3.19
N ILE A 15 -7.96 3.23 -2.67
CA ILE A 15 -8.26 3.23 -1.23
C ILE A 15 -8.47 1.79 -0.76
N ARG A 16 -9.32 1.01 -1.45
CA ARG A 16 -9.59 -0.39 -1.10
C ARG A 16 -8.30 -1.22 -1.09
N PHE A 17 -7.51 -1.13 -2.16
CA PHE A 17 -6.22 -1.83 -2.25
C PHE A 17 -5.31 -1.49 -1.06
N SER A 18 -5.23 -0.21 -0.70
CA SER A 18 -4.39 0.23 0.42
C SER A 18 -4.84 -0.36 1.75
N PHE A 19 -6.15 -0.41 2.01
CA PHE A 19 -6.71 -1.04 3.21
C PHE A 19 -6.47 -2.55 3.24
N ASP A 20 -6.71 -3.23 2.11
CA ASP A 20 -6.50 -4.67 2.00
C ASP A 20 -5.03 -5.04 2.24
N LEU A 21 -4.10 -4.25 1.72
CA LEU A 21 -2.66 -4.45 1.95
C LEU A 21 -2.28 -4.20 3.41
N LEU A 22 -2.82 -3.17 4.06
CA LEU A 22 -2.56 -2.90 5.48
C LEU A 22 -3.08 -4.03 6.37
N ASN A 23 -4.27 -4.56 6.09
CA ASN A 23 -4.84 -5.70 6.81
C ASN A 23 -3.99 -6.96 6.63
N ASP A 24 -3.53 -7.26 5.41
CA ASP A 24 -2.64 -8.40 5.14
C ASP A 24 -1.29 -8.26 5.86
N ILE A 25 -0.74 -7.04 5.94
CA ILE A 25 0.48 -6.77 6.72
C ILE A 25 0.22 -7.02 8.21
N GLU A 26 -0.86 -6.48 8.75
CA GLU A 26 -1.21 -6.66 10.16
C GLU A 26 -1.39 -8.15 10.49
N ASP A 27 -2.07 -8.91 9.63
CA ASP A 27 -2.22 -10.36 9.78
C ASP A 27 -0.87 -11.09 9.73
N LYS A 28 0.03 -10.70 8.83
CA LYS A 28 1.40 -11.25 8.77
C LYS A 28 2.23 -10.89 9.99
N LEU A 29 2.06 -9.71 10.57
CA LEU A 29 2.71 -9.29 11.82
C LEU A 29 2.18 -10.12 13.00
N LYS A 30 0.85 -10.25 13.14
CA LYS A 30 0.19 -11.09 14.17
C LYS A 30 0.66 -12.54 14.11
N ARG A 31 0.76 -13.09 12.89
CA ARG A 31 1.23 -14.46 12.65
C ARG A 31 2.75 -14.62 12.78
N LYS A 32 3.50 -13.55 13.06
CA LYS A 32 4.96 -13.58 13.14
C LYS A 32 5.57 -14.14 11.84
N ILE A 33 5.14 -13.59 10.70
CA ILE A 33 5.72 -13.86 9.38
C ILE A 33 6.65 -12.71 8.98
N LEU A 34 6.27 -11.48 9.32
CA LEU A 34 7.09 -10.29 9.17
C LEU A 34 7.64 -9.90 10.53
N PHE A 35 8.97 -9.83 10.64
CA PHE A 35 9.67 -9.52 11.90
C PHE A 35 10.54 -8.27 11.81
N TYR A 36 10.91 -7.89 10.60
CA TYR A 36 11.80 -6.76 10.33
C TYR A 36 11.07 -5.66 9.58
N GLU A 37 11.35 -4.41 9.93
CA GLU A 37 10.77 -3.25 9.24
C GLU A 37 11.12 -3.23 7.74
N ASN A 38 12.36 -3.62 7.38
CA ASN A 38 12.78 -3.71 5.99
C ASN A 38 11.99 -4.76 5.19
N GLN A 39 11.54 -5.85 5.83
CA GLN A 39 10.67 -6.84 5.18
C GLN A 39 9.29 -6.26 4.89
N VAL A 40 8.74 -5.52 5.85
CA VAL A 40 7.45 -4.84 5.69
C VAL A 40 7.53 -3.82 4.54
N ASN A 41 8.56 -2.98 4.53
CA ASN A 41 8.78 -1.98 3.49
C ASN A 41 8.96 -2.61 2.10
N SER A 42 9.77 -3.67 2.00
CA SER A 42 9.99 -4.40 0.74
C SER A 42 8.71 -5.06 0.25
N TYR A 43 7.92 -5.64 1.15
CA TYR A 43 6.65 -6.25 0.81
C TYR A 43 5.65 -5.22 0.27
N ILE A 44 5.53 -4.07 0.94
CA ILE A 44 4.68 -2.96 0.47
C ILE A 44 5.09 -2.52 -0.92
N GLN A 45 6.39 -2.23 -1.13
CA GLN A 45 6.89 -1.79 -2.43
C GLN A 45 6.55 -2.78 -3.54
N MET A 46 6.79 -4.08 -3.31
CA MET A 46 6.47 -5.13 -4.28
C MET A 46 4.97 -5.16 -4.61
N ARG A 47 4.10 -5.07 -3.60
CA ARG A 47 2.64 -5.14 -3.79
C ARG A 47 2.10 -3.89 -4.50
N VAL A 48 2.58 -2.71 -4.12
CA VAL A 48 2.24 -1.44 -4.76
C VAL A 48 2.72 -1.45 -6.22
N ASP A 49 3.95 -1.86 -6.49
CA ASP A 49 4.49 -1.95 -7.85
C ASP A 49 3.63 -2.84 -8.74
N TRP A 50 3.25 -4.01 -8.22
CA TRP A 50 2.42 -4.95 -8.96
C TRP A 50 1.03 -4.39 -9.27
N TYR A 51 0.40 -3.73 -8.28
CA TYR A 51 -0.89 -3.09 -8.45
C TYR A 51 -0.84 -1.92 -9.45
N ILE A 52 0.13 -1.02 -9.32
CA ILE A 52 0.26 0.14 -10.21
C ILE A 52 0.55 -0.31 -11.65
N ARG A 53 1.34 -1.37 -11.84
CA ARG A 53 1.58 -1.94 -13.17
C ARG A 53 0.31 -2.48 -13.81
N SER A 54 -0.59 -3.11 -13.05
CA SER A 54 -1.82 -3.70 -13.56
C SER A 54 -2.91 -2.69 -13.91
N LEU A 55 -2.81 -1.44 -13.44
CA LEU A 55 -3.77 -0.38 -13.81
C LEU A 55 -3.76 -0.10 -15.33
N PRO A 56 -4.93 -0.04 -15.99
CA PRO A 56 -5.04 0.35 -17.40
C PRO A 56 -5.01 1.87 -17.56
N ALA A 57 -3.93 2.52 -17.10
CA ALA A 57 -3.77 3.96 -17.08
C ALA A 57 -2.44 4.42 -17.70
N ALA A 58 -2.38 5.69 -18.12
CA ALA A 58 -1.15 6.30 -18.65
C ALA A 58 -0.05 6.36 -17.56
N ALA A 59 1.20 6.45 -17.99
CA ALA A 59 2.35 6.48 -17.08
C ALA A 59 2.27 7.63 -16.06
N SER A 60 1.82 8.82 -16.48
CA SER A 60 1.64 9.97 -15.59
C SER A 60 0.60 9.70 -14.50
N THR A 61 -0.55 9.14 -14.86
CA THR A 61 -1.59 8.76 -13.90
C THR A 61 -1.09 7.68 -12.94
N LYS A 62 -0.36 6.67 -13.44
CA LYS A 62 0.26 5.64 -12.60
C LYS A 62 1.22 6.23 -11.56
N THR A 63 2.01 7.23 -11.94
CA THR A 63 2.91 7.94 -11.02
C THR A 63 2.15 8.64 -9.90
N VAL A 64 1.06 9.35 -10.24
CA VAL A 64 0.20 10.01 -9.25
C VAL A 64 -0.42 8.97 -8.31
N CYS A 65 -1.08 7.95 -8.85
CA CYS A 65 -1.70 6.89 -8.06
C CYS A 65 -0.69 6.18 -7.13
N ARG A 66 0.54 5.94 -7.60
CA ARG A 66 1.62 5.36 -6.79
C ARG A 66 1.92 6.26 -5.58
N SER A 67 2.07 7.57 -5.80
CA SER A 67 2.39 8.51 -4.74
C SER A 67 1.27 8.58 -3.68
N GLU A 68 0.01 8.59 -4.11
CA GLU A 68 -1.16 8.64 -3.23
C GLU A 68 -1.29 7.37 -2.38
N VAL A 69 -1.16 6.19 -3.02
CA VAL A 69 -1.20 4.90 -2.33
C VAL A 69 -0.07 4.79 -1.32
N CYS A 70 1.16 5.15 -1.71
CA CYS A 70 2.31 5.13 -0.79
C CYS A 70 2.08 6.06 0.41
N ALA A 71 1.59 7.29 0.19
CA ALA A 71 1.33 8.23 1.27
C ALA A 71 0.24 7.70 2.23
N LEU A 72 -0.85 7.14 1.70
CA LEU A 72 -1.94 6.60 2.51
C LEU A 72 -1.49 5.38 3.32
N ILE A 73 -0.75 4.46 2.70
CA ILE A 73 -0.19 3.28 3.38
C ILE A 73 0.78 3.72 4.47
N GLN A 74 1.75 4.59 4.17
CA GLN A 74 2.77 5.01 5.14
C GLN A 74 2.16 5.67 6.38
N PHE A 75 1.17 6.54 6.19
CA PHE A 75 0.48 7.21 7.30
C PHE A 75 -0.16 6.22 8.28
N ARG A 76 -0.80 5.17 7.76
CA ARG A 76 -1.44 4.14 8.59
C ARG A 76 -0.46 3.09 9.09
N LEU A 77 0.51 2.71 8.27
CA LEU A 77 1.53 1.73 8.60
C LEU A 77 2.28 2.14 9.86
N LYS A 78 2.67 3.41 9.97
CA LYS A 78 3.35 3.93 11.17
C LYS A 78 2.59 3.57 12.45
N LYS A 79 1.27 3.78 12.48
CA LYS A 79 0.42 3.44 13.63
C LYS A 79 0.33 1.93 13.88
N ILE A 80 0.34 1.12 12.82
CA ILE A 80 0.36 -0.34 12.95
C ILE A 80 1.69 -0.74 13.59
N LEU A 81 2.81 -0.28 13.05
CA LEU A 81 4.15 -0.66 13.53
C LEU A 81 4.43 -0.19 14.96
N GLU A 82 3.87 0.94 15.41
CA GLU A 82 3.94 1.36 16.82
C GLU A 82 3.36 0.31 17.79
N ASN A 83 2.43 -0.54 17.33
CA ASN A 83 1.84 -1.61 18.14
C ASN A 83 2.60 -2.94 18.08
N TYR A 84 3.64 -3.06 17.23
CA TYR A 84 4.44 -4.28 17.08
C TYR A 84 5.92 -3.99 17.29
N SER A 85 6.58 -4.74 18.18
CA SER A 85 8.03 -4.66 18.35
C SER A 85 8.76 -5.34 17.19
N LEU A 86 8.99 -4.60 16.10
CA LEU A 86 9.79 -5.08 14.97
C LEU A 86 11.28 -4.86 15.20
N PHE A 87 12.07 -5.75 14.63
CA PHE A 87 13.52 -5.57 14.56
C PHE A 87 13.87 -4.55 13.48
N THR A 88 14.75 -3.62 13.82
CA THR A 88 15.37 -2.70 12.89
C THR A 88 16.76 -3.24 12.53
N CYS A 89 17.03 -3.43 11.24
CA CYS A 89 18.39 -3.67 10.77
C CYS A 89 18.96 -2.32 10.31
N TYR A 90 20.03 -1.89 10.98
CA TYR A 90 20.88 -0.76 10.57
C TYR A 90 21.84 -1.17 9.47
#